data_AF-A0A0F6YMY3-F1
#
_entry.id   AF-A0A0F6YMY3-F1
#
_cell.length_a   1.000
_cell.length_b   1.000
_cell.length_c   1.000
_cell.angle_alpha   90.00
_cell.angle_beta   90.00
_cell.angle_gamma   90.00
#
_symmetry.space_group_name_H-M   'P 1'
#
loop_
_entity.id
_entity.type
_entity.pdbx_description
1 polymer ?
#
loop_
_entity_poly.entity_id
_entity_poly.type
_entity_poly.pdbx_seq_one_letter_code
_entity_poly.pdbx_strand_id
1 'polypeptide(L)' 'MRDVIEREFGVHYSISNVHAVLHSLGFSPQKAVRRAREQDAEAVERFRQEEWPRIKKKRKTTAASSR' A
#
# COMPACT_ATOMS: atom_id res chain seq x y z
N MET A 1 -8.99 15.97 3.77
CA MET A 1 -10.32 15.34 3.84
C MET A 1 -11.36 16.32 4.35
N ARG A 2 -11.18 16.97 5.51
CA ARG A 2 -12.05 18.07 5.98
C ARG A 2 -12.34 19.11 4.89
N ASP A 3 -11.29 19.61 4.23
CA ASP A 3 -11.45 20.67 3.22
C ASP A 3 -12.18 20.20 1.96
N VAL A 4 -12.11 18.89 1.66
CA VAL A 4 -12.90 18.29 0.57
C VAL A 4 -14.35 18.18 1.01
N ILE A 5 -14.63 17.73 2.23
CA ILE A 5 -16.00 17.63 2.74
C ILE A 5 -16.67 19.02 2.81
N GLU A 6 -15.92 20.03 3.25
CA GLU A 6 -16.39 21.41 3.28
C GLU A 6 -16.67 21.96 1.88
N ARG A 7 -15.79 21.69 0.91
CA ARG A 7 -16.00 22.14 -0.48
C ARG A 7 -17.13 21.42 -1.20
N GLU A 8 -17.25 20.10 -1.03
CA GLU A 8 -18.21 19.27 -1.78
C GLU A 8 -19.60 19.24 -1.11
N PHE A 9 -19.67 19.36 0.23
CA PHE A 9 -20.92 19.23 0.99
C PHE A 9 -21.28 20.45 1.84
N GLY A 10 -20.41 21.47 1.93
CA GLY A 10 -20.67 22.68 2.71
C GLY A 10 -20.70 22.46 4.24
N VAL A 11 -20.33 21.27 4.71
CA VAL A 11 -20.38 20.90 6.14
C VAL A 11 -19.01 21.05 6.76
N HIS A 12 -18.95 21.81 7.85
CA HIS A 12 -17.73 22.02 8.60
C HIS A 12 -17.58 20.97 9.71
N TYR A 13 -16.52 20.17 9.65
CA TYR A 13 -16.18 19.21 10.69
C TYR A 13 -14.87 19.58 11.40
N SER A 14 -14.80 19.31 12.71
CA SER A 14 -13.51 19.26 13.42
C SER A 14 -12.71 18.03 12.97
N ILE A 15 -11.38 18.08 13.03
CA ILE A 15 -10.50 16.97 12.62
C ILE A 15 -10.87 15.66 13.33
N SER A 16 -11.18 15.73 14.63
CA SER A 16 -11.60 14.58 15.44
C SER A 16 -12.93 13.98 14.97
N ASN A 17 -13.88 14.82 14.53
CA ASN A 17 -15.21 14.38 14.11
C ASN A 17 -15.21 13.73 12.73
N VAL A 18 -14.34 14.19 11.80
CA VAL A 18 -14.22 13.60 10.46
C VAL A 18 -13.81 12.13 10.56
N HIS A 19 -12.86 11.80 11.43
CA HIS A 19 -12.38 10.42 11.59
C HIS A 19 -13.50 9.48 12.07
N ALA A 20 -14.30 9.92 13.05
CA ALA A 20 -15.41 9.13 13.59
C ALA A 20 -16.50 8.86 12.53
N VAL A 21 -16.86 9.87 11.73
CA VAL A 21 -17.85 9.74 10.64
C VAL A 21 -17.35 8.82 9.53
N LEU A 22 -16.08 8.93 9.14
CA LEU A 22 -15.51 8.06 8.12
C LEU A 22 -15.48 6.60 8.57
N HIS A 23 -15.11 6.35 9.83
CA HIS A 23 -15.14 5.01 10.40
C HIS A 23 -16.55 4.42 10.46
N SER A 24 -17.57 5.20 10.84
CA SER A 24 -18.94 4.70 10.89
C SER A 24 -19.51 4.38 9.51
N LEU A 25 -19.02 5.06 8.48
CA LEU A 25 -19.33 4.79 7.07
C LEU A 25 -18.47 3.65 6.47
N GLY A 26 -17.60 3.01 7.25
CA GLY A 26 -16.74 1.91 6.80
C GLY A 26 -15.50 2.35 6.01
N PHE A 27 -15.21 3.64 5.95
CA PHE A 27 -13.99 4.14 5.33
C PHE A 27 -12.80 3.98 6.28
N SER A 28 -11.73 3.37 5.76
CA SER A 28 -10.42 3.31 6.41
C SER A 28 -9.51 4.40 5.85
N PRO A 29 -8.60 5.00 6.64
CA PRO A 29 -7.57 5.89 6.13
C PRO A 29 -6.75 5.20 5.02
N GLN A 30 -6.96 5.62 3.77
CA GLN A 30 -6.21 5.09 2.65
C GLN A 30 -4.81 5.68 2.65
N LYS A 31 -3.80 4.83 2.86
CA LYS A 31 -2.41 5.24 2.70
C LYS A 31 -2.14 5.44 1.21
N ALA A 32 -1.69 6.64 0.85
CA ALA A 32 -1.24 6.89 -0.51
C ALA A 32 -0.21 5.83 -0.92
N VAL A 33 -0.34 5.32 -2.15
CA VAL A 33 0.60 4.33 -2.69
C VAL A 33 1.99 4.94 -2.67
N ARG A 34 2.90 4.38 -1.87
CA ARG A 34 4.29 4.81 -1.82
C ARG A 34 4.98 4.33 -3.09
N ARG A 35 5.19 5.24 -4.05
CA ARG A 35 6.01 5.02 -5.24
C ARG A 35 7.34 5.73 -5.07
N ALA A 36 8.44 5.06 -5.40
CA ALA A 36 9.72 5.76 -5.51
C ALA A 36 9.70 6.65 -6.75
N ARG A 37 10.35 7.82 -6.69
CA ARG A 37 10.38 8.76 -7.84
C ARG A 37 11.03 8.15 -9.08
N GLU A 38 11.98 7.25 -8.88
CA GLU A 38 12.75 6.56 -9.93
C GLU A 38 12.13 5.21 -10.31
N GLN A 39 10.94 4.87 -9.78
CA GLN A 39 10.34 3.56 -10.02
C GLN A 39 9.91 3.41 -11.47
N ASP A 40 10.62 2.54 -12.19
CA ASP A 40 10.22 2.06 -13.51
C ASP A 40 9.13 0.98 -13.36
N ALA A 41 7.93 1.26 -13.87
CA ALA A 41 6.79 0.36 -13.78
C ALA A 41 7.00 -0.94 -14.58
N GLU A 42 7.67 -0.87 -15.74
CA GLU A 42 7.94 -2.03 -16.58
C GLU A 42 8.97 -2.95 -15.92
N ALA A 43 10.02 -2.36 -15.34
CA ALA A 43 11.03 -3.12 -14.60
C ALA A 43 10.43 -3.83 -13.36
N VAL A 44 9.51 -3.17 -12.65
CA VAL A 44 8.81 -3.77 -11.51
C VAL A 44 7.93 -4.94 -11.93
N GLU A 45 7.17 -4.80 -13.01
CA GLU A 45 6.31 -5.88 -13.50
C GLU A 45 7.12 -7.06 -14.02
N ARG A 46 8.17 -6.82 -14.80
CA ARG A 46 9.11 -7.87 -15.24
C ARG A 46 9.71 -8.61 -14.06
N PHE A 47 10.18 -7.89 -13.04
CA PHE A 47 10.75 -8.50 -11.84
C PHE A 47 9.72 -9.38 -11.10
N ARG A 48 8.47 -8.93 -10.98
CA ARG A 48 7.39 -9.69 -10.32
C ARG A 48 7.02 -10.96 -11.07
N GLN A 49 7.02 -10.92 -12.40
CA GLN A 49 6.59 -12.04 -13.24
C GLN A 49 7.70 -13.08 -13.45
N GLU A 50 8.95 -12.64 -13.60
CA GLU A 50 10.05 -13.52 -14.01
C GLU A 50 10.98 -13.86 -12.85
N GLU A 51 11.50 -12.83 -12.17
CA GLU A 51 12.54 -13.00 -11.16
C GLU A 51 11.99 -13.45 -9.81
N TRP A 52 10.84 -12.91 -9.39
CA TRP A 52 10.26 -13.25 -8.11
C TRP A 52 9.88 -14.75 -7.98
N PRO A 53 9.23 -15.40 -8.96
CA PRO A 53 9.00 -16.84 -8.92
C PRO A 53 10.30 -17.64 -8.93
N ARG A 54 11.32 -17.20 -9.68
CA ARG A 54 12.65 -17.83 -9.75
C ARG A 54 13.35 -17.83 -8.39
N ILE A 55 13.35 -16.68 -7.71
CA ILE A 55 13.92 -16.51 -6.37
C ILE A 55 13.14 -17.34 -5.35
N LYS A 56 11.79 -17.29 -5.38
CA LYS A 56 10.94 -18.05 -4.45
C LYS A 56 11.09 -19.57 -4.61
N LYS A 57 11.31 -20.06 -5.83
CA LYS A 57 11.56 -21.49 -6.12
C LYS A 57 12.92 -21.96 -5.58
N LYS A 58 13.91 -21.08 -5.46
CA LYS A 58 15.22 -21.36 -4.86
C LYS A 58 15.19 -21.22 -3.32
N ARG A 59 14.41 -22.06 -2.65
CA ARG A 59 14.57 -22.36 -1.22
C ARG A 59 14.41 -23.86 -0.97
N LYS A 60 15.44 -24.61 -1.34
CA LYS A 60 15.87 -25.84 -0.67
C LYS A 60 17.39 -25.86 -0.67
N THR A 61 18.02 -25.02 0.14
CA THR A 61 19.34 -25.36 0.67
C THR A 61 19.10 -26.51 1.63
N THR A 62 19.28 -27.73 1.13
CA THR A 62 19.46 -28.93 1.94
C THR A 62 20.46 -28.59 3.04
N ALA A 63 20.08 -28.81 4.29
CA ALA A 63 21.02 -28.89 5.39
C ALA A 63 21.99 -30.03 5.07
N ALA A 64 23.14 -29.71 4.50
CA ALA A 64 24.28 -30.60 4.42
C ALA A 64 25.18 -30.25 5.60
N SER A 65 24.99 -31.03 6.67
CA SER A 65 25.98 -31.25 7.71
C SER A 65 27.38 -31.37 7.11
N SER A 66 28.35 -30.68 7.72
CA SER A 66 29.74 -31.13 7.65
C SER A 66 30.40 -30.89 9.00
N ARG A 67 31.18 -31.89 9.39
CA ARG A 67 31.95 -32.07 10.63
C ARG A 67 32.87 -30.91 10.97
#